data_AF-A0A822AMX0-F1
#
_entry.id   AF-A0A822AMX0-F1
#
_cell.length_a   1.000
_cell.length_b   1.000
_cell.length_c   1.000
_cell.angle_alpha   90.00
_cell.angle_beta   90.00
_cell.angle_gamma   90.00
#
_symmetry.space_group_name_H-M   'P 1'
#
loop_
_entity.id
_entity.type
_entity.pdbx_description
1 polymer ?
#
loop_
_entity_poly.entity_id
_entity_poly.type
_entity_poly.pdbx_seq_one_letter_code
_entity_poly.pdbx_strand_id
1 'polypeptide(L)'
;MLSEAIVWIAEHKYGIKNMLHLLDDFFVVDSPDDGGERTSAMISFIFNRLKIPLSVNKTVGPVQEIEYLGFILDLNRLEARLPQEKVLRFMEMIRSLLNRRKCKKCELLVVLGHMSFASRVVIPGRTFAHY
;
A
#
# COMPACT_ATOMS: atom_id res chain seq x y z
N MET A 1 1.38 -8.39 18.89
CA MET A 1 0.33 -7.35 19.07
C MET A 1 -1.00 -7.84 18.49
N LEU A 2 -2.10 -7.12 18.67
CA LEU A 2 -3.46 -7.54 18.24
C LEU A 2 -3.52 -7.96 16.76
N SER A 3 -2.91 -7.19 15.85
CA SER A 3 -2.91 -7.45 14.41
C SER A 3 -2.26 -8.79 14.03
N GLU A 4 -1.12 -9.12 14.65
CA GLU A 4 -0.46 -10.42 14.48
C GLU A 4 -1.36 -11.57 14.93
N ALA A 5 -2.08 -11.39 16.04
CA ALA A 5 -3.02 -12.40 16.53
C ALA A 5 -4.19 -12.59 15.56
N ILE A 6 -4.70 -11.54 14.92
CA ILE A 6 -5.76 -11.64 13.90
C ILE A 6 -5.26 -12.42 12.69
N VAL A 7 -4.07 -12.09 12.17
CA VAL A 7 -3.46 -12.82 11.06
C VAL A 7 -3.28 -14.29 11.41
N TRP A 8 -2.77 -14.58 12.61
CA TRP A 8 -2.63 -15.95 13.10
C TRP A 8 -3.97 -16.70 13.18
N ILE A 9 -5.02 -16.05 13.71
CA ILE A 9 -6.38 -16.62 13.77
C ILE A 9 -6.93 -16.88 12.36
N ALA A 10 -6.78 -15.92 11.44
CA ALA A 10 -7.27 -16.03 10.07
C ALA A 10 -6.64 -17.22 9.35
N GLU A 11 -5.33 -17.41 9.51
CA GLU A 11 -4.60 -18.54 8.93
C GLU A 11 -4.99 -19.88 9.59
N HIS A 12 -4.92 -19.97 10.92
CA HIS A 12 -5.00 -21.25 11.63
C HIS A 12 -6.44 -21.72 11.93
N LYS A 13 -7.42 -20.81 11.95
CA LYS A 13 -8.82 -21.14 12.26
C LYS A 13 -9.74 -21.03 11.06
N TYR A 14 -9.39 -20.25 10.06
CA TYR A 14 -10.26 -19.97 8.90
C TYR A 14 -9.61 -20.27 7.55
N GLY A 15 -8.32 -20.64 7.51
CA GLY A 15 -7.63 -21.07 6.29
C GLY A 15 -7.19 -19.94 5.36
N ILE A 16 -7.18 -18.69 5.83
CA ILE A 16 -6.75 -17.53 5.03
C ILE A 16 -5.22 -17.45 5.09
N LYS A 17 -4.55 -17.98 4.07
CA LYS A 17 -3.08 -18.16 4.08
C LYS A 17 -2.29 -16.87 3.83
N ASN A 18 -2.77 -16.05 2.91
CA ASN A 18 -2.01 -14.92 2.39
C ASN A 18 -2.55 -13.59 2.94
N MET A 19 -2.52 -13.46 4.27
CA MET A 19 -2.90 -12.25 4.97
C MET A 19 -1.67 -11.53 5.50
N LEU A 20 -1.51 -10.28 5.08
CA LEU A 20 -0.46 -9.37 5.50
C LEU A 20 -1.07 -8.24 6.33
N HIS A 21 -0.28 -7.66 7.22
CA HIS A 21 -0.68 -6.48 7.97
C HIS A 21 0.50 -5.53 8.15
N LEU A 22 0.20 -4.23 8.19
CA LEU A 22 1.11 -3.20 8.67
C LEU A 22 0.34 -2.28 9.61
N LEU A 23 0.70 -2.28 10.90
CA LEU A 23 -0.05 -1.60 11.95
C LEU A 23 -1.52 -2.07 11.96
N ASP A 24 -2.43 -1.21 11.51
CA ASP A 24 -3.88 -1.45 11.46
C ASP A 24 -4.38 -1.77 10.04
N ASP A 25 -3.52 -1.69 9.03
CA ASP A 25 -3.87 -1.92 7.63
C ASP A 25 -3.64 -3.38 7.24
N PHE A 26 -4.73 -4.09 6.93
CA PHE A 26 -4.72 -5.50 6.52
C PHE A 26 -4.84 -5.62 5.00
N PHE A 27 -4.10 -6.56 4.43
CA PHE A 27 -4.11 -6.87 3.00
C PHE A 27 -4.17 -8.37 2.80
N VAL A 28 -5.07 -8.82 1.92
CA VAL A 28 -5.27 -10.25 1.65
C VAL A 28 -5.20 -10.50 0.16
N VAL A 29 -4.49 -11.58 -0.21
CA VAL A 29 -4.31 -12.00 -1.60
C VAL A 29 -4.83 -13.42 -1.78
N ASP A 30 -5.93 -13.56 -2.50
CA ASP A 30 -6.48 -14.86 -2.81
C ASP A 30 -5.83 -15.49 -4.04
N SER A 31 -5.80 -16.82 -4.08
CA SER A 31 -5.53 -17.54 -5.32
C SER A 31 -6.69 -17.30 -6.30
N PRO A 32 -6.46 -17.38 -7.62
CA PRO A 32 -7.54 -17.26 -8.61
C PRO A 32 -8.72 -18.21 -8.37
N ASP A 33 -8.45 -19.38 -7.78
CA ASP A 33 -9.44 -20.42 -7.51
C ASP A 33 -10.23 -20.22 -6.19
N ASP A 34 -9.76 -19.36 -5.29
CA ASP A 34 -10.26 -19.27 -3.92
C ASP A 34 -11.50 -18.34 -3.77
N GLY A 35 -11.89 -17.64 -4.84
CA GLY A 35 -13.10 -16.82 -4.91
C GLY A 35 -13.09 -15.68 -3.89
N GLY A 36 -12.49 -14.54 -4.24
CA GLY A 36 -12.21 -13.44 -3.29
C GLY A 36 -13.42 -12.87 -2.52
N GLU A 37 -14.64 -13.03 -3.02
CA GLU A 37 -15.87 -12.70 -2.29
C GLU A 37 -16.03 -13.53 -1.00
N ARG A 38 -15.70 -14.82 -1.08
CA ARG A 38 -15.75 -15.73 0.07
C ARG A 38 -14.76 -15.30 1.14
N THR A 39 -13.52 -14.99 0.74
CA THR A 39 -12.48 -14.54 1.66
C THR A 39 -12.83 -13.20 2.29
N SER A 40 -13.33 -12.24 1.51
CA SER A 40 -13.81 -10.94 2.01
C SER A 40 -14.92 -11.08 3.07
N ALA A 41 -15.91 -11.96 2.81
CA ALA A 41 -16.96 -12.27 3.77
C ALA A 41 -16.40 -12.93 5.04
N MET A 42 -15.43 -13.83 4.89
CA MET A 42 -14.77 -14.50 6.04
C MET A 42 -14.00 -13.52 6.91
N ILE A 43 -13.23 -12.59 6.31
CA ILE A 43 -12.52 -11.53 7.04
C ILE A 43 -13.51 -10.67 7.82
N SER A 44 -14.58 -10.22 7.16
CA SER A 44 -15.64 -9.43 7.79
C SER A 44 -16.26 -10.16 8.99
N PHE A 45 -16.49 -11.48 8.85
CA PHE A 45 -16.97 -12.32 9.93
C PHE A 45 -15.97 -12.40 11.11
N ILE A 46 -14.69 -12.62 10.83
CA ILE A 46 -13.63 -12.71 11.85
C ILE A 46 -13.56 -11.40 12.66
N PHE A 47 -13.48 -10.26 11.97
CA PHE A 47 -13.39 -8.94 12.62
C PHE A 47 -14.63 -8.65 13.48
N ASN A 48 -15.83 -8.92 12.97
CA ASN A 48 -17.06 -8.75 13.74
C ASN A 48 -17.11 -9.68 14.97
N ARG A 49 -16.65 -10.93 14.83
CA ARG A 49 -16.59 -11.89 15.93
C ARG A 49 -15.61 -11.45 17.02
N LEU A 50 -14.48 -10.85 16.63
CA LEU A 50 -13.48 -10.29 17.54
C LEU A 50 -13.85 -8.90 18.06
N LYS A 51 -15.00 -8.34 17.65
CA LYS A 51 -15.46 -6.98 17.99
C LYS A 51 -14.48 -5.89 17.58
N ILE A 52 -13.80 -6.10 16.45
CA ILE A 52 -12.86 -5.15 15.86
C ILE A 52 -13.59 -4.38 14.77
N PRO A 53 -13.66 -3.04 14.86
CA PRO A 53 -14.37 -2.24 13.87
C PRO A 53 -13.62 -2.23 12.53
N LEU A 54 -14.34 -2.55 11.45
CA LEU A 54 -13.87 -2.35 10.08
C LEU A 54 -14.34 -1.00 9.55
N SER A 55 -13.46 -0.28 8.87
CA SER A 55 -13.82 0.97 8.21
C SER A 55 -14.49 0.67 6.88
N VAL A 56 -15.82 0.62 6.85
CA VAL A 56 -16.62 0.30 5.64
C VAL A 56 -16.22 1.15 4.43
N ASN A 57 -15.91 2.43 4.64
CA ASN A 57 -15.51 3.36 3.58
C ASN A 57 -14.10 3.13 3.05
N LYS A 58 -13.27 2.37 3.78
CA LYS A 58 -11.88 2.05 3.40
C LYS A 58 -11.69 0.57 3.07
N THR A 59 -12.64 -0.28 3.42
CA THR A 59 -12.62 -1.70 3.04
C THR A 59 -12.90 -1.79 1.54
N VAL A 60 -11.86 -2.15 0.80
CA VAL A 60 -11.99 -2.46 -0.62
C VAL A 60 -12.30 -3.95 -0.76
N GLY A 61 -13.27 -4.28 -1.60
CA GLY A 61 -13.65 -5.66 -1.88
C GLY A 61 -12.57 -6.42 -2.66
N PRO A 62 -12.86 -7.65 -3.12
CA PRO A 62 -11.94 -8.36 -4.00
C PRO A 62 -11.78 -7.57 -5.31
N VAL A 63 -10.57 -7.09 -5.55
CA VAL A 63 -10.22 -6.29 -6.73
C VAL A 63 -8.87 -6.74 -7.27
N GLN A 64 -8.65 -6.50 -8.56
CA GLN A 64 -7.37 -6.78 -9.21
C GLN A 64 -6.40 -5.60 -9.12
N GLU A 65 -6.87 -4.43 -8.72
CA GLU A 65 -6.07 -3.23 -8.49
C GLU A 65 -6.47 -2.57 -7.16
N ILE A 66 -5.50 -2.30 -6.29
CA ILE A 66 -5.76 -1.66 -4.99
C ILE A 66 -4.63 -0.71 -4.58
N GLU A 67 -4.97 0.40 -3.92
CA GLU A 67 -3.97 1.22 -3.22
C GLU A 67 -3.71 0.66 -1.81
N TYR A 68 -2.48 0.21 -1.57
CA TYR A 68 -2.02 -0.26 -0.25
C TYR A 68 -0.72 0.45 0.13
N LEU A 69 -0.68 1.05 1.33
CA LEU A 69 0.46 1.80 1.86
C LEU A 69 0.98 2.92 0.94
N GLY A 70 0.08 3.46 0.13
CA GLY A 70 0.36 4.54 -0.79
C GLY A 70 0.96 4.12 -2.13
N PHE A 71 0.98 2.83 -2.44
CA PHE A 71 1.30 2.25 -3.74
C PHE A 71 0.07 1.59 -4.34
N ILE A 72 -0.04 1.60 -5.67
CA ILE A 72 -1.00 0.77 -6.38
C ILE A 72 -0.37 -0.59 -6.62
N LEU A 73 -1.07 -1.64 -6.21
CA LEU A 73 -0.77 -3.03 -6.56
C LEU A 73 -1.74 -3.44 -7.65
N ASP A 74 -1.23 -3.75 -8.84
CA ASP A 74 -2.03 -4.15 -10.00
C ASP A 74 -1.67 -5.58 -10.40
N LEU A 75 -2.62 -6.49 -10.18
CA LEU A 75 -2.47 -7.91 -10.50
C LEU A 75 -2.67 -8.20 -11.99
N ASN A 76 -3.39 -7.35 -12.74
CA ASN A 76 -3.55 -7.53 -14.18
C ASN A 76 -2.22 -7.30 -14.92
N ARG A 77 -1.45 -6.31 -14.44
CA ARG A 77 -0.14 -5.96 -14.99
C ARG A 77 1.03 -6.59 -14.25
N LEU A 78 0.76 -7.22 -13.10
CA LEU A 78 1.74 -7.78 -12.17
C LEU A 78 2.81 -6.74 -11.80
N GLU A 79 2.37 -5.53 -11.46
CA GLU A 79 3.26 -4.42 -11.10
C GLU A 79 2.82 -3.71 -9.83
N ALA A 80 3.80 -3.14 -9.13
CA ALA A 80 3.57 -2.15 -8.09
C ALA A 80 4.00 -0.79 -8.62
N ARG A 81 3.14 0.23 -8.48
CA ARG A 81 3.41 1.57 -9.00
C ARG A 81 2.97 2.66 -8.03
N LEU A 82 3.43 3.88 -8.26
CA LEU A 82 2.89 5.04 -7.56
C LEU A 82 1.52 5.42 -8.15
N PRO A 83 0.58 5.88 -7.31
CA PRO A 83 -0.61 6.57 -7.77
C PRO A 83 -0.23 7.78 -8.64
N GLN A 84 -0.96 7.98 -9.74
CA GLN A 84 -0.66 9.03 -10.73
C GLN A 84 -0.65 10.43 -10.12
N GLU A 85 -1.57 10.70 -9.19
CA GLU A 85 -1.63 11.97 -8.45
C GLU A 85 -0.31 12.27 -7.72
N LYS A 86 0.28 11.26 -7.06
CA LYS A 86 1.56 11.42 -6.35
C LYS A 86 2.71 11.69 -7.33
N VAL A 87 2.71 11.02 -8.48
CA VAL A 87 3.69 11.27 -9.55
C VAL A 87 3.60 12.71 -10.05
N LEU A 88 2.39 13.19 -10.37
CA LEU A 88 2.18 14.57 -10.83
C LEU A 88 2.66 15.59 -9.80
N ARG A 89 2.26 15.43 -8.54
CA ARG A 89 2.70 16.29 -7.44
C ARG A 89 4.23 16.31 -7.30
N PHE A 90 4.90 15.17 -7.39
CA PHE A 90 6.36 15.11 -7.31
C PHE A 90 7.03 15.82 -8.49
N MET A 91 6.51 15.62 -9.70
CA MET A 91 7.01 16.29 -10.90
C MET A 91 6.84 17.80 -10.83
N GLU A 92 5.72 18.30 -10.30
CA GLU A 92 5.51 19.73 -10.08
C GLU A 92 6.49 20.32 -9.07
N MET A 93 6.73 19.62 -7.95
CA MET A 93 7.71 20.05 -6.94
C MET A 93 9.12 20.15 -7.53
N ILE A 94 9.53 19.14 -8.30
CA ILE A 94 10.84 19.12 -8.97
C ILE A 94 10.96 20.26 -9.98
N ARG A 95 9.96 20.44 -10.86
CA ARG A 95 9.95 21.52 -11.85
C ARG A 95 10.02 22.91 -11.20
N SER A 96 9.28 23.11 -10.11
CA SER A 96 9.31 24.34 -9.33
C SER A 96 10.70 24.65 -8.78
N LEU A 97 11.41 23.65 -8.25
CA LEU A 97 12.77 23.82 -7.77
C LEU A 97 13.79 24.08 -8.89
N LEU A 98 13.67 23.38 -10.01
CA LEU A 98 14.57 23.54 -11.17
C LEU A 98 14.44 24.94 -11.80
N ASN A 99 13.28 25.58 -11.72
CA ASN A 99 13.05 26.93 -12.22
C ASN A 99 13.64 28.05 -11.33
N ARG A 100 14.20 27.71 -10.17
CA ARG A 100 14.73 28.68 -9.20
C ARG A 100 16.25 28.65 -9.19
N ARG A 101 16.90 29.83 -9.16
CA ARG A 101 18.36 29.94 -9.01
C ARG A 101 18.89 29.48 -7.65
N LYS A 102 18.04 29.53 -6.60
CA LYS A 102 18.38 29.15 -5.22
C LYS A 102 17.17 28.50 -4.55
N CYS A 103 17.42 27.52 -3.69
CA CYS A 103 16.43 26.86 -2.85
C CYS A 103 16.95 26.70 -1.43
N LYS A 104 16.04 26.52 -0.46
CA LYS A 104 16.41 26.21 0.92
C LYS A 104 16.75 24.73 1.03
N LYS A 105 17.71 24.39 1.91
CA LYS A 105 18.06 22.99 2.21
C LYS A 105 16.82 22.14 2.55
N CYS A 106 15.88 22.68 3.33
CA CYS A 106 14.65 21.95 3.67
C CYS A 106 13.81 21.58 2.45
N GLU A 107 13.74 22.42 1.42
CA GLU A 107 12.99 22.13 0.19
C GLU A 107 13.61 20.95 -0.57
N LEU A 108 14.95 20.91 -0.63
CA LEU A 108 15.68 19.78 -1.22
C LEU A 108 15.47 18.49 -0.43
N LEU A 109 15.51 18.55 0.90
CA LEU A 109 15.29 17.38 1.76
C LEU A 109 13.87 16.82 1.61
N VAL A 110 12.87 17.69 1.44
CA VAL A 110 11.48 17.24 1.19
C VAL A 110 11.40 16.49 -0.13
N VAL A 111 11.98 17.01 -1.21
CA VAL A 111 12.00 16.32 -2.51
C VAL A 111 12.78 15.01 -2.44
N LEU A 112 13.92 14.99 -1.74
CA LEU A 112 14.70 13.77 -1.51
C LEU A 112 13.88 12.71 -0.77
N GLY A 113 13.11 13.10 0.26
CA GLY A 113 12.21 12.19 0.97
C GLY A 113 11.14 11.57 0.06
N HIS A 114 10.53 12.37 -0.81
CA HIS A 114 9.57 11.88 -1.81
C HIS A 114 10.24 10.94 -2.84
N MET A 115 11.45 11.27 -3.30
CA MET A 115 12.21 10.41 -4.23
C MET A 115 12.61 9.08 -3.58
N SER A 116 13.03 9.11 -2.32
CA SER A 116 13.35 7.89 -1.56
C SER A 116 12.11 6.99 -1.43
N PHE A 117 10.94 7.56 -1.10
CA PHE A 117 9.67 6.81 -1.10
C PHE A 117 9.35 6.21 -2.47
N ALA A 118 9.49 6.99 -3.55
CA ALA A 118 9.24 6.54 -4.92
C ALA A 118 10.19 5.42 -5.38
N SER A 119 11.44 5.43 -4.92
CA SER A 119 12.49 4.45 -5.29
C SER A 119 12.20 3.02 -4.83
N ARG A 120 11.18 2.82 -3.99
CA ARG A 120 10.69 1.50 -3.58
C ARG A 120 10.06 0.73 -4.74
N VAL A 121 9.38 1.44 -5.65
CA VAL A 121 8.73 0.86 -6.84
C VAL A 121 9.38 1.32 -8.15
N VAL A 122 10.12 2.44 -8.14
CA VAL A 122 10.92 2.90 -9.28
C VAL A 122 12.36 2.42 -9.11
N ILE A 123 12.67 1.23 -9.63
CA ILE A 123 13.96 0.54 -9.42
C ILE A 123 15.18 1.41 -9.76
N PRO A 124 15.25 2.13 -10.90
CA PRO A 124 16.40 2.98 -11.23
C PRO A 124 16.57 4.19 -10.29
N GLY A 125 15.53 4.56 -9.53
CA GLY A 125 15.54 5.72 -8.65
C GLY A 125 16.47 5.58 -7.44
N ARG A 126 16.81 4.35 -7.04
CA ARG A 126 17.65 4.11 -5.84
C ARG A 126 19.05 4.69 -5.97
N THR A 127 19.63 4.67 -7.17
CA THR A 127 20.95 5.26 -7.46
C THR A 127 21.00 6.76 -7.17
N PHE A 128 19.86 7.45 -7.22
CA PHE A 128 19.77 8.90 -7.01
C PHE A 128 19.28 9.29 -5.62
N ALA A 129 18.58 8.40 -4.91
CA ALA A 129 17.93 8.69 -3.63
C ALA A 129 18.63 8.08 -2.41
N HIS A 130 19.51 7.09 -2.61
CA HIS A 130 20.29 6.47 -1.54
C HIS A 130 21.79 6.78 -1.73
N TYR A 131 22.29 7.74 -0.95
CA TYR A 131 23.71 7.95 -0.63
C TYR A 131 23.82 8.23 0.87
#